data_AF-A0A0S1AZQ8-F1
#
_entry.id   AF-A0A0S1AZQ8-F1
#
_cell.length_a   1.000
_cell.length_b   1.000
_cell.length_c   1.000
_cell.angle_alpha   90.00
_cell.angle_beta   90.00
_cell.angle_gamma   90.00
#
_symmetry.space_group_name_H-M   'P 1'
#
loop_
_entity.id
_entity.type
_entity.pdbx_description
1 polymer ?
#
loop_
_entity_poly.entity_id
_entity_poly.type
_entity_poly.pdbx_seq_one_letter_code
_entity_poly.pdbx_strand_id
1 'polypeptide(L)'
;MSASITFFPVGCGDMTLVRLADSNATAVLVDVNIRTAADDPDDAARDVAGDLRERLPRDAQGRPYVDAFLLSHPDKDHCSGLETHFHLGPLSDYTDDKKPDAEKKIVIREIWSSPLVFRRASKHHTLCSDAKAFNREAKRRVQCFRDGIGNADGERILILGEDENGKTDDLGAILVRAGEYFNRINGNANAHFQAHLLAPLPCQDDDDEELLSKNHSSTILNMQLASSTLRPDSCRFLTGGDAEVAIWERVWERHKHTPDVLAYDVLQAPHHCSWHSLSYDSWSQLGEEAKVAPDARAALGQARFGAFVVASSKPIKDDDADPPCIRAKREYQDILSSASGMFLCTGEHPKSWAPEPLEIEITAAGARKKAARSSAVASVAAAAAPRAG
;
A
#
# COMPACT_ATOMS: atom_id res chain seq x y z
N MET A 1 13.14 13.79 11.79
CA MET A 1 13.21 13.53 10.34
C MET A 1 11.93 14.07 9.71
N SER A 2 11.89 14.32 8.39
CA SER A 2 10.63 14.67 7.72
C SER A 2 9.79 13.40 7.51
N ALA A 3 8.48 13.46 7.76
CA ALA A 3 7.59 12.38 7.34
C ALA A 3 7.51 12.32 5.81
N SER A 4 7.27 11.14 5.24
CA SER A 4 7.18 10.96 3.79
C SER A 4 6.35 9.74 3.40
N ILE A 5 5.84 9.77 2.17
CA ILE A 5 5.19 8.63 1.49
C ILE A 5 5.97 8.37 0.21
N THR A 6 6.44 7.14 0.02
CA THR A 6 7.23 6.72 -1.14
C THR A 6 6.48 5.63 -1.89
N PHE A 7 6.13 5.88 -3.15
CA PHE A 7 5.51 4.90 -4.05
C PHE A 7 6.58 4.30 -4.95
N PHE A 8 6.74 2.97 -4.95
CA PHE A 8 7.75 2.29 -5.76
C PHE A 8 7.20 1.96 -7.16
N PRO A 9 8.01 2.06 -8.23
CA PRO A 9 7.57 1.79 -9.60
C PRO A 9 7.56 0.29 -9.90
N VAL A 10 6.55 -0.41 -9.38
CA VAL A 10 6.46 -1.89 -9.44
C VAL A 10 5.59 -2.43 -10.59
N GLY A 11 5.07 -1.56 -11.46
CA GLY A 11 4.11 -1.93 -12.53
C GLY A 11 2.67 -1.80 -12.05
N CYS A 12 1.74 -2.58 -12.61
CA CYS A 12 0.40 -2.73 -12.02
C CYS A 12 0.54 -3.65 -10.80
N GLY A 13 0.59 -3.03 -9.63
CA GLY A 13 0.80 -3.63 -8.33
C GLY A 13 1.19 -2.54 -7.35
N ASP A 14 1.11 -2.85 -6.06
CA ASP A 14 1.27 -1.85 -5.01
C ASP A 14 2.48 -2.13 -4.12
N MET A 15 3.18 -1.05 -3.79
CA MET A 15 4.26 -1.04 -2.81
C MET A 15 4.49 0.41 -2.38
N THR A 16 4.14 0.73 -1.13
CA THR A 16 4.19 2.10 -0.61
C THR A 16 4.81 2.13 0.78
N LEU A 17 5.88 2.91 0.96
CA LEU A 17 6.52 3.11 2.27
C LEU A 17 6.12 4.45 2.87
N VAL A 18 5.50 4.41 4.05
CA VAL A 18 5.24 5.58 4.89
C VAL A 18 6.32 5.68 5.97
N ARG A 19 6.96 6.84 6.10
CA ARG A 19 7.89 7.16 7.19
C ARG A 19 7.37 8.31 8.02
N LEU A 20 7.42 8.16 9.34
CA LEU A 20 6.94 9.17 10.28
C LEU A 20 8.04 10.18 10.65
N ALA A 21 7.62 11.36 11.13
CA ALA A 21 8.53 12.44 11.54
C ALA A 21 9.09 12.25 12.96
N ASP A 22 8.76 11.14 13.62
CA ASP A 22 9.22 10.82 14.96
C ASP A 22 10.74 10.55 15.01
N SER A 23 11.28 10.40 16.23
CA SER A 23 12.72 10.22 16.43
C SER A 23 13.26 8.91 15.82
N ASN A 24 12.42 7.89 15.74
CA ASN A 24 12.78 6.58 15.21
C ASN A 24 12.62 6.49 13.69
N ALA A 25 12.00 7.51 13.06
CA ALA A 25 11.51 7.49 11.69
C ALA A 25 10.77 6.19 11.37
N THR A 26 9.77 5.91 12.21
CA THR A 26 8.94 4.71 12.14
C THR A 26 8.49 4.44 10.70
N ALA A 27 8.65 3.20 10.27
CA ALA A 27 8.44 2.75 8.90
C ALA A 27 7.23 1.82 8.80
N VAL A 28 6.23 2.21 8.02
CA VAL A 28 5.05 1.39 7.70
C VAL A 28 5.08 1.07 6.21
N LEU A 29 5.12 -0.21 5.86
CA LEU A 29 5.04 -0.66 4.47
C LEU A 29 3.60 -1.11 4.18
N VAL A 30 3.03 -0.61 3.08
CA VAL A 30 1.73 -1.02 2.55
C VAL A 30 1.97 -1.78 1.25
N ASP A 31 1.61 -3.05 1.26
CA ASP A 31 1.79 -4.02 0.17
C ASP A 31 3.24 -4.20 -0.29
N VAL A 32 3.46 -5.23 -1.11
CA VAL A 32 4.75 -5.50 -1.75
C VAL A 32 4.56 -6.16 -3.11
N ASN A 33 5.23 -5.63 -4.12
CA ASN A 33 5.28 -6.24 -5.45
C ASN A 33 6.71 -6.21 -6.02
N ILE A 34 7.61 -6.96 -5.38
CA ILE A 34 8.95 -7.14 -5.90
C ILE A 34 8.91 -8.34 -6.85
N ARG A 35 8.86 -8.03 -8.16
CA ARG A 35 8.79 -9.03 -9.22
C ARG A 35 10.15 -9.67 -9.42
N THR A 36 10.20 -10.95 -9.81
CA THR A 36 11.46 -11.69 -10.05
C THR A 36 12.42 -10.97 -11.02
N ALA A 37 11.89 -10.23 -12.00
CA ALA A 37 12.71 -9.42 -12.90
C ALA A 37 13.53 -8.35 -12.16
N ALA A 38 13.02 -7.78 -11.06
CA ALA A 38 13.75 -6.80 -10.25
C ALA A 38 14.90 -7.41 -9.43
N ASP A 39 14.93 -8.74 -9.30
CA ASP A 39 16.01 -9.48 -8.62
C ASP A 39 17.12 -9.93 -9.58
N ASP A 40 16.89 -9.82 -10.89
CA ASP A 40 17.85 -10.20 -11.93
C ASP A 40 18.74 -9.00 -12.28
N PRO A 41 20.05 -9.03 -11.95
CA PRO A 41 20.96 -7.92 -12.23
C PRO A 41 21.16 -7.66 -13.74
N ASP A 42 20.77 -8.61 -14.60
CA ASP A 42 20.84 -8.50 -16.06
C ASP A 42 19.51 -8.02 -16.68
N ASP A 43 18.43 -7.90 -15.89
CA ASP A 43 17.15 -7.34 -16.34
C ASP A 43 17.13 -5.81 -16.25
N ALA A 44 16.31 -5.16 -17.07
CA ALA A 44 16.14 -3.71 -17.07
C ALA A 44 15.20 -3.21 -15.96
N ALA A 45 14.52 -4.12 -15.26
CA ALA A 45 13.67 -3.81 -14.12
C ALA A 45 14.49 -3.13 -13.01
N ARG A 46 13.89 -2.10 -12.41
CA ARG A 46 14.52 -1.38 -11.31
C ARG A 46 14.59 -2.25 -10.06
N ASP A 47 15.75 -2.24 -9.39
CA ASP A 47 15.95 -2.85 -8.07
C ASP A 47 15.18 -2.07 -6.98
N VAL A 48 13.87 -2.31 -6.91
CA VAL A 48 12.98 -1.74 -5.90
C VAL A 48 13.25 -2.33 -4.50
N ALA A 49 13.87 -3.51 -4.43
CA ALA A 49 14.23 -4.16 -3.18
C ALA A 49 15.41 -3.44 -2.50
N GLY A 50 16.41 -3.03 -3.29
CA GLY A 50 17.50 -2.14 -2.90
C GLY A 50 16.97 -0.76 -2.50
N ASP A 51 16.11 -0.15 -3.32
CA ASP A 51 15.50 1.15 -3.01
C ASP A 51 14.76 1.13 -1.65
N LEU A 52 14.05 0.05 -1.36
CA LEU A 52 13.39 -0.15 -0.07
C LEU A 52 14.43 -0.23 1.06
N ARG A 53 15.42 -1.13 0.94
CA ARG A 53 16.45 -1.34 1.97
C ARG A 53 17.20 -0.07 2.34
N GLU A 54 17.53 0.78 1.37
CA GLU A 54 18.16 2.09 1.60
C GLU A 54 17.33 3.02 2.50
N ARG A 55 16.01 2.84 2.54
CA ARG A 55 15.06 3.67 3.29
C ARG A 55 14.69 3.09 4.63
N LEU A 56 15.02 1.83 4.90
CA LEU A 56 14.64 1.17 6.15
C LEU A 56 15.64 1.47 7.27
N PRO A 57 15.18 1.55 8.53
CA PRO A 57 16.07 1.50 9.69
C PRO A 57 16.73 0.11 9.82
N ARG A 58 17.71 0.02 10.74
CA ARG A 58 18.36 -1.22 11.14
C ARG A 58 18.22 -1.43 12.64
N ASP A 59 17.95 -2.66 13.06
CA ASP A 59 17.88 -3.01 14.48
C ASP A 59 19.28 -3.14 15.11
N ALA A 60 19.33 -3.54 16.39
CA ALA A 60 20.59 -3.69 17.12
C ALA A 60 21.51 -4.80 16.54
N GLN A 61 20.97 -5.73 15.76
CA GLN A 61 21.70 -6.78 15.05
C GLN A 61 22.01 -6.40 13.59
N GLY A 62 21.68 -5.16 13.20
CA GLY A 62 21.89 -4.66 11.85
C GLY A 62 20.93 -5.28 10.83
N ARG A 63 19.73 -5.71 11.23
CA ARG A 63 18.72 -6.26 10.32
C ARG A 63 17.82 -5.13 9.79
N PRO A 64 17.56 -5.03 8.47
CA PRO A 64 16.55 -4.13 7.95
C PRO A 64 15.18 -4.47 8.51
N TYR A 65 14.37 -3.47 8.87
CA TYR A 65 13.03 -3.73 9.39
C TYR A 65 12.01 -2.67 8.97
N VAL A 66 10.75 -3.09 8.99
CA VAL A 66 9.58 -2.21 9.05
C VAL A 66 8.92 -2.36 10.42
N ASP A 67 8.44 -1.27 10.99
CA ASP A 67 7.72 -1.30 12.27
C ASP A 67 6.33 -1.90 12.10
N ALA A 68 5.67 -1.63 10.97
CA ALA A 68 4.44 -2.31 10.56
C ALA A 68 4.42 -2.66 9.07
N PHE A 69 3.75 -3.75 8.73
CA PHE A 69 3.46 -4.16 7.37
C PHE A 69 1.96 -4.37 7.22
N LEU A 70 1.31 -3.62 6.33
CA LEU A 70 -0.07 -3.85 5.92
C LEU A 70 -0.08 -4.64 4.61
N LEU A 71 -0.83 -5.75 4.59
CA LEU A 71 -1.26 -6.36 3.33
C LEU A 71 -2.74 -6.02 3.11
N SER A 72 -3.03 -5.27 2.05
CA SER A 72 -4.39 -4.78 1.76
C SER A 72 -5.31 -5.92 1.34
N HIS A 73 -4.83 -6.83 0.47
CA HIS A 73 -5.49 -8.08 0.05
C HIS A 73 -4.45 -9.09 -0.51
N PRO A 74 -4.83 -10.35 -0.78
CA PRO A 74 -3.86 -11.42 -1.02
C PRO A 74 -3.55 -11.67 -2.51
N ASP A 75 -3.88 -10.74 -3.40
CA ASP A 75 -3.61 -10.91 -4.83
C ASP A 75 -2.10 -10.74 -5.08
N LYS A 76 -1.63 -11.35 -6.18
CA LYS A 76 -0.21 -11.57 -6.40
C LYS A 76 0.57 -10.26 -6.50
N ASP A 77 0.01 -9.25 -7.13
CA ASP A 77 0.55 -7.91 -7.33
C ASP A 77 0.52 -7.01 -6.08
N HIS A 78 0.09 -7.56 -4.93
CA HIS A 78 0.16 -6.90 -3.62
C HIS A 78 1.04 -7.66 -2.61
N CYS A 79 1.46 -8.88 -2.94
CA CYS A 79 2.32 -9.69 -2.07
C CYS A 79 3.57 -10.31 -2.72
N SER A 80 3.80 -10.10 -4.03
CA SER A 80 4.94 -10.72 -4.73
C SER A 80 6.28 -10.35 -4.10
N GLY A 81 7.12 -11.37 -3.90
CA GLY A 81 8.48 -11.21 -3.37
C GLY A 81 8.55 -11.23 -1.84
N LEU A 82 7.42 -11.42 -1.15
CA LEU A 82 7.37 -11.49 0.31
C LEU A 82 8.31 -12.59 0.85
N GLU A 83 8.18 -13.84 0.37
CA GLU A 83 9.00 -14.96 0.86
C GLU A 83 10.49 -14.77 0.55
N THR A 84 10.83 -14.07 -0.53
CA THR A 84 12.21 -13.78 -0.91
C THR A 84 12.83 -12.72 -0.01
N HIS A 85 12.14 -11.58 0.17
CA HIS A 85 12.76 -10.40 0.80
C HIS A 85 12.44 -10.22 2.28
N PHE A 86 11.44 -10.92 2.83
CA PHE A 86 11.04 -10.74 4.22
C PHE A 86 11.27 -12.00 5.05
N HIS A 87 11.51 -11.78 6.34
CA HIS A 87 11.57 -12.85 7.33
C HIS A 87 10.15 -13.15 7.82
N LEU A 88 9.74 -14.42 7.68
CA LEU A 88 8.48 -14.95 8.18
C LEU A 88 8.80 -16.04 9.21
N GLY A 89 8.05 -16.05 10.32
CA GLY A 89 8.33 -16.90 11.48
C GLY A 89 9.02 -16.16 12.63
N PRO A 90 9.33 -16.87 13.72
CA PRO A 90 9.98 -16.31 14.89
C PRO A 90 11.32 -15.66 14.56
N LEU A 91 11.67 -14.55 15.23
CA LEU A 91 12.98 -13.90 15.05
C LEU A 91 14.16 -14.75 15.54
N SER A 92 13.92 -15.78 16.35
CA SER A 92 14.93 -16.79 16.71
C SER A 92 15.43 -17.57 15.51
N ASP A 93 14.61 -17.67 14.45
CA ASP A 93 14.89 -18.47 13.26
C ASP A 93 15.50 -17.61 12.14
N TYR A 94 15.83 -16.35 12.44
CA TYR A 94 16.44 -15.43 11.48
C TYR A 94 17.87 -15.86 11.15
N THR A 95 18.11 -16.28 9.91
CA THR A 95 19.40 -16.87 9.50
C THR A 95 20.39 -15.88 8.87
N ASP A 96 19.97 -14.64 8.63
CA ASP A 96 20.70 -13.72 7.75
C ASP A 96 21.61 -12.75 8.51
N ASP A 97 21.84 -12.96 9.81
CA ASP A 97 22.62 -12.04 10.66
C ASP A 97 24.03 -11.75 10.12
N LYS A 98 24.63 -12.78 9.50
CA LYS A 98 25.98 -12.72 8.95
C LYS A 98 26.03 -12.36 7.46
N LYS A 99 24.87 -12.23 6.80
CA LYS A 99 24.82 -11.85 5.37
C LYS A 99 25.11 -10.36 5.19
N PRO A 100 25.60 -9.94 4.02
CA PRO A 100 25.64 -8.53 3.64
C PRO A 100 24.26 -7.88 3.74
N ASP A 101 24.21 -6.59 4.05
CA ASP A 101 22.95 -5.85 4.27
C ASP A 101 21.97 -5.97 3.10
N ALA A 102 22.47 -5.94 1.86
CA ALA A 102 21.68 -6.09 0.64
C ALA A 102 21.00 -7.46 0.52
N GLU A 103 21.56 -8.49 1.14
CA GLU A 103 21.04 -9.87 1.10
C GLU A 103 20.20 -10.25 2.32
N LYS A 104 20.15 -9.38 3.33
CA LYS A 104 19.35 -9.62 4.53
C LYS A 104 17.87 -9.56 4.21
N LYS A 105 17.12 -10.53 4.74
CA LYS A 105 15.66 -10.44 4.83
C LYS A 105 15.23 -9.29 5.74
N ILE A 106 14.16 -8.62 5.33
CA ILE A 106 13.55 -7.52 6.07
C ILE A 106 12.68 -8.12 7.18
N VAL A 107 12.90 -7.67 8.41
CA VAL A 107 12.10 -8.02 9.57
C VAL A 107 10.79 -7.23 9.56
N ILE A 108 9.68 -7.92 9.80
CA ILE A 108 8.37 -7.31 10.00
C ILE A 108 8.03 -7.35 11.49
N ARG A 109 8.10 -6.20 12.18
CA ARG A 109 7.88 -6.17 13.64
C ARG A 109 6.42 -6.37 14.04
N GLU A 110 5.50 -5.76 13.30
CA GLU A 110 4.06 -5.92 13.44
C GLU A 110 3.44 -6.11 12.04
N ILE A 111 2.43 -6.97 11.92
CA ILE A 111 1.62 -7.08 10.69
C ILE A 111 0.23 -6.53 10.94
N TRP A 112 -0.34 -5.87 9.95
CA TRP A 112 -1.73 -5.48 9.90
C TRP A 112 -2.40 -6.32 8.82
N SER A 113 -3.44 -7.05 9.20
CA SER A 113 -4.09 -8.00 8.29
C SER A 113 -5.58 -8.09 8.62
N SER A 114 -6.39 -8.20 7.57
CA SER A 114 -7.78 -8.57 7.73
C SER A 114 -8.00 -10.04 7.39
N PRO A 115 -8.67 -10.85 8.23
CA PRO A 115 -9.11 -12.19 7.83
C PRO A 115 -10.14 -12.15 6.69
N LEU A 116 -10.92 -11.07 6.57
CA LEU A 116 -11.99 -10.93 5.58
C LEU A 116 -11.45 -10.91 4.15
N VAL A 117 -10.30 -10.26 3.91
CA VAL A 117 -9.70 -10.20 2.57
C VAL A 117 -9.12 -11.55 2.12
N PHE A 118 -8.90 -12.50 3.03
CA PHE A 118 -8.47 -13.86 2.70
C PHE A 118 -9.63 -14.83 2.42
N ARG A 119 -10.89 -14.46 2.73
CA ARG A 119 -12.07 -15.30 2.45
C ARG A 119 -12.32 -15.51 0.96
N ARG A 120 -11.70 -14.67 0.12
CA ARG A 120 -11.70 -14.76 -1.35
C ARG A 120 -11.02 -15.99 -1.91
N ALA A 121 -10.18 -16.67 -1.11
CA ALA A 121 -9.61 -17.95 -1.50
C ALA A 121 -10.75 -18.93 -1.80
N SER A 122 -11.02 -19.13 -3.08
CA SER A 122 -12.14 -19.91 -3.59
C SER A 122 -11.66 -20.91 -4.63
N LYS A 123 -12.57 -21.72 -5.16
CA LYS A 123 -12.27 -22.61 -6.29
C LYS A 123 -11.78 -21.85 -7.53
N HIS A 124 -12.08 -20.55 -7.63
CA HIS A 124 -11.79 -19.72 -8.81
C HIS A 124 -10.67 -18.69 -8.58
N HIS A 125 -10.26 -18.46 -7.31
CA HIS A 125 -9.17 -17.57 -6.97
C HIS A 125 -8.14 -18.31 -6.11
N THR A 126 -7.04 -18.73 -6.74
CA THR A 126 -5.97 -19.49 -6.09
C THR A 126 -4.91 -18.55 -5.54
N LEU A 127 -4.72 -18.56 -4.23
CA LEU A 127 -3.65 -17.81 -3.57
C LEU A 127 -2.26 -18.28 -4.08
N CYS A 128 -1.40 -17.31 -4.40
CA CYS A 128 0.00 -17.56 -4.71
C CYS A 128 0.78 -18.03 -3.45
N SER A 129 2.07 -18.38 -3.62
CA SER A 129 2.90 -18.84 -2.50
C SER A 129 3.09 -17.75 -1.45
N ASP A 130 3.37 -16.52 -1.87
CA ASP A 130 3.55 -15.37 -0.98
C ASP A 130 2.29 -15.08 -0.15
N ALA A 131 1.11 -15.07 -0.77
CA ALA A 131 -0.17 -14.91 -0.08
C ALA A 131 -0.43 -16.02 0.95
N LYS A 132 -0.11 -17.28 0.62
CA LYS A 132 -0.21 -18.41 1.55
C LYS A 132 0.79 -18.27 2.70
N ALA A 133 1.99 -17.76 2.43
CA ALA A 133 3.03 -17.54 3.43
C ALA A 133 2.64 -16.42 4.40
N PHE A 134 2.12 -15.29 3.89
CA PHE A 134 1.58 -14.22 4.73
C PHE A 134 0.42 -14.70 5.61
N ASN A 135 -0.54 -15.44 5.05
CA ASN A 135 -1.67 -15.96 5.83
C ASN A 135 -1.20 -16.92 6.94
N ARG A 136 -0.19 -17.76 6.65
CA ARG A 136 0.41 -18.64 7.65
C ARG A 136 1.08 -17.84 8.77
N GLU A 137 1.82 -16.79 8.42
CA GLU A 137 2.44 -15.89 9.40
C GLU A 137 1.40 -15.13 10.24
N ALA A 138 0.33 -14.63 9.62
CA ALA A 138 -0.77 -13.98 10.32
C ALA A 138 -1.42 -14.90 11.36
N LYS A 139 -1.73 -16.14 10.97
CA LYS A 139 -2.27 -17.15 11.89
C LYS A 139 -1.31 -17.50 13.02
N ARG A 140 0.00 -17.60 12.72
CA ARG A 140 1.03 -17.83 13.75
C ARG A 140 1.02 -16.71 14.79
N ARG A 141 1.01 -15.45 14.37
CA ARG A 141 1.02 -14.30 15.30
C ARG A 141 -0.26 -14.17 16.12
N VAL A 142 -1.43 -14.49 15.54
CA VAL A 142 -2.69 -14.62 16.30
C VAL A 142 -2.57 -15.70 17.38
N GLN A 143 -1.96 -16.84 17.04
CA GLN A 143 -1.71 -17.90 18.02
C GLN A 143 -0.74 -17.43 19.11
N CYS A 144 0.35 -16.75 18.76
CA CYS A 144 1.28 -16.15 19.72
C CYS A 144 0.59 -15.16 20.67
N PHE A 145 -0.36 -14.36 20.18
CA PHE A 145 -1.19 -13.50 21.02
C PHE A 145 -2.02 -14.31 22.03
N ARG A 146 -2.72 -15.36 21.56
CA ARG A 146 -3.52 -16.26 22.41
C ARG A 146 -2.66 -16.98 23.46
N ASP A 147 -1.43 -17.31 23.11
CA ASP A 147 -0.46 -17.97 24.00
C ASP A 147 0.23 -16.99 24.98
N GLY A 148 -0.07 -15.68 24.91
CA GLY A 148 0.49 -14.65 25.79
C GLY A 148 1.92 -14.20 25.43
N ILE A 149 2.42 -14.57 24.26
CA ILE A 149 3.77 -14.24 23.77
C ILE A 149 3.77 -13.27 22.56
N GLY A 150 2.59 -12.81 22.11
CA GLY A 150 2.41 -11.92 20.95
C GLY A 150 2.90 -10.48 21.11
N ASN A 151 3.54 -10.14 22.23
CA ASN A 151 3.98 -8.78 22.54
C ASN A 151 5.43 -8.47 22.14
N ALA A 152 6.14 -9.37 21.46
CA ALA A 152 7.51 -9.16 20.99
C ALA A 152 7.57 -8.63 19.55
N ASP A 153 8.68 -7.97 19.19
CA ASP A 153 8.96 -7.66 17.79
C ASP A 153 8.97 -8.94 16.96
N GLY A 154 8.28 -8.95 15.82
CA GLY A 154 8.11 -10.14 14.97
C GLY A 154 6.93 -11.02 15.37
N GLU A 155 6.26 -10.71 16.49
CA GLU A 155 5.13 -11.50 17.01
C GLU A 155 3.81 -10.73 17.04
N ARG A 156 3.86 -9.40 16.91
CA ARG A 156 2.67 -8.55 16.94
C ARG A 156 1.87 -8.64 15.63
N ILE A 157 0.55 -8.57 15.79
CA ILE A 157 -0.43 -8.45 14.72
C ILE A 157 -1.56 -7.53 15.18
N LEU A 158 -2.06 -6.68 14.27
CA LEU A 158 -3.40 -6.10 14.37
C LEU A 158 -4.33 -6.80 13.37
N ILE A 159 -5.51 -7.18 13.86
CA ILE A 159 -6.61 -7.73 13.08
C ILE A 159 -7.52 -6.58 12.68
N LEU A 160 -7.64 -6.36 11.38
CA LEU A 160 -8.45 -5.28 10.83
C LEU A 160 -9.80 -5.82 10.35
N GLY A 161 -10.87 -5.44 11.02
CA GLY A 161 -12.23 -5.90 10.73
C GLY A 161 -12.63 -7.14 11.53
N GLU A 162 -13.92 -7.20 11.85
CA GLU A 162 -14.54 -8.32 12.58
C GLU A 162 -14.84 -9.46 11.61
N ASP A 163 -14.45 -10.69 11.97
CA ASP A 163 -14.87 -11.88 11.24
C ASP A 163 -16.12 -12.50 11.89
N GLU A 164 -16.93 -13.15 11.07
CA GLU A 164 -18.21 -13.74 11.45
C GLU A 164 -18.03 -14.95 12.40
N ASN A 165 -19.13 -15.34 13.03
CA ASN A 165 -19.23 -16.54 13.88
C ASN A 165 -18.26 -16.54 15.07
N GLY A 166 -17.96 -15.35 15.60
CA GLY A 166 -17.16 -15.17 16.81
C GLY A 166 -15.66 -15.47 16.66
N LYS A 167 -15.15 -15.61 15.43
CA LYS A 167 -13.73 -15.93 15.16
C LYS A 167 -12.74 -14.87 15.65
N THR A 168 -13.22 -13.66 15.92
CA THR A 168 -12.43 -12.51 16.40
C THR A 168 -12.82 -12.05 17.80
N ASP A 169 -13.77 -12.71 18.46
CA ASP A 169 -14.31 -12.28 19.76
C ASP A 169 -13.24 -12.27 20.87
N ASP A 170 -12.29 -13.19 20.80
CA ASP A 170 -11.19 -13.30 21.75
C ASP A 170 -10.00 -12.37 21.44
N LEU A 171 -10.06 -11.61 20.33
CA LEU A 171 -8.96 -10.80 19.81
C LEU A 171 -9.08 -9.32 20.15
N GLY A 172 -9.97 -8.92 21.07
CA GLY A 172 -10.31 -7.51 21.34
C GLY A 172 -9.13 -6.57 21.57
N ALA A 173 -8.01 -7.03 22.14
CA ALA A 173 -6.81 -6.19 22.37
C ALA A 173 -5.98 -5.91 21.11
N ILE A 174 -6.18 -6.68 20.04
CA ILE A 174 -5.51 -6.56 18.75
C ILE A 174 -6.49 -6.35 17.59
N LEU A 175 -7.79 -6.26 17.87
CA LEU A 175 -8.85 -6.05 16.89
C LEU A 175 -9.11 -4.55 16.70
N VAL A 176 -9.12 -4.10 15.45
CA VAL A 176 -9.59 -2.78 15.03
C VAL A 176 -10.83 -2.98 14.19
N ARG A 177 -11.98 -2.42 14.61
CA ARG A 177 -13.26 -2.59 13.92
C ARG A 177 -13.42 -1.55 12.82
N ALA A 178 -14.21 -1.86 11.79
CA ALA A 178 -14.47 -0.89 10.72
C ALA A 178 -15.21 0.34 11.27
N GLY A 179 -14.66 1.52 11.04
CA GLY A 179 -15.05 2.80 11.63
C GLY A 179 -14.22 3.23 12.83
N GLU A 180 -13.30 2.40 13.32
CA GLU A 180 -12.43 2.75 14.45
C GLU A 180 -11.12 3.41 14.01
N TYR A 181 -10.60 4.25 14.90
CA TYR A 181 -9.29 4.86 14.77
C TYR A 181 -8.26 4.12 15.64
N PHE A 182 -7.04 3.98 15.15
CA PHE A 182 -5.91 3.50 15.93
C PHE A 182 -4.67 4.36 15.70
N ASN A 183 -3.80 4.46 16.70
CA ASN A 183 -2.57 5.25 16.65
C ASN A 183 -1.35 4.48 17.19
N ARG A 184 -1.49 3.17 17.38
CA ARG A 184 -0.40 2.31 17.85
C ARG A 184 0.28 1.67 16.66
N ILE A 185 1.61 1.70 16.67
CA ILE A 185 2.47 1.00 15.72
C ILE A 185 3.48 0.20 16.53
N ASN A 186 3.61 -1.08 16.22
CA ASN A 186 4.50 -2.00 16.93
C ASN A 186 4.30 -1.94 18.46
N GLY A 187 3.03 -1.98 18.89
CA GLY A 187 2.62 -1.90 20.29
C GLY A 187 2.72 -0.53 20.98
N ASN A 188 3.28 0.51 20.34
CA ASN A 188 3.49 1.82 20.97
C ASN A 188 2.58 2.89 20.35
N ALA A 189 1.97 3.74 21.19
CA ALA A 189 1.23 4.90 20.69
C ALA A 189 2.20 5.89 20.03
N ASN A 190 1.83 6.40 18.85
CA ASN A 190 2.65 7.34 18.10
C ASN A 190 1.91 8.66 17.88
N ALA A 191 2.43 9.75 18.43
CA ALA A 191 1.81 11.08 18.31
C ALA A 191 1.87 11.67 16.88
N HIS A 192 2.62 11.03 15.98
CA HIS A 192 2.74 11.44 14.58
C HIS A 192 1.83 10.68 13.62
N PHE A 193 1.01 9.74 14.13
CA PHE A 193 0.21 8.85 13.32
C PHE A 193 -1.17 8.58 13.94
N GLN A 194 -2.17 8.54 13.09
CA GLN A 194 -3.46 7.93 13.38
C GLN A 194 -4.00 7.35 12.07
N ALA A 195 -4.65 6.19 12.11
CA ALA A 195 -5.33 5.62 10.95
C ALA A 195 -6.79 5.33 11.28
N HIS A 196 -7.66 5.56 10.31
CA HIS A 196 -9.07 5.21 10.35
C HIS A 196 -9.31 3.99 9.46
N LEU A 197 -9.85 2.91 10.02
CA LEU A 197 -10.20 1.72 9.27
C LEU A 197 -11.56 1.90 8.60
N LEU A 198 -11.60 2.10 7.29
CA LEU A 198 -12.83 2.34 6.53
C LEU A 198 -13.45 1.05 5.99
N ALA A 199 -12.60 0.07 5.64
CA ALA A 199 -12.99 -1.25 5.17
C ALA A 199 -11.86 -2.26 5.49
N PRO A 200 -12.13 -3.58 5.54
CA PRO A 200 -13.35 -4.25 5.08
C PRO A 200 -14.54 -4.05 6.01
N LEU A 201 -15.73 -3.95 5.42
CA LEU A 201 -17.00 -3.91 6.13
C LEU A 201 -17.48 -5.35 6.38
N PRO A 202 -18.14 -5.64 7.52
CA PRO A 202 -18.79 -6.94 7.74
C PRO A 202 -19.83 -7.22 6.65
N CYS A 203 -20.03 -8.49 6.32
CA CYS A 203 -21.10 -8.91 5.43
C CYS A 203 -22.47 -8.53 6.05
N GLN A 204 -23.34 -7.89 5.27
CA GLN A 204 -24.74 -7.65 5.62
C GLN A 204 -25.60 -8.85 5.19
N ASP A 205 -26.74 -9.08 5.85
CA ASP A 205 -27.60 -10.27 5.63
C ASP A 205 -28.15 -10.38 4.19
N ASP A 206 -28.14 -9.26 3.47
CA ASP A 206 -28.59 -9.03 2.09
C ASP A 206 -27.43 -8.87 1.09
N ASP A 207 -26.20 -9.13 1.52
CA ASP A 207 -25.04 -9.12 0.64
C ASP A 207 -25.05 -10.32 -0.31
N ASP A 208 -25.09 -10.02 -1.61
CA ASP A 208 -24.87 -11.02 -2.65
C ASP A 208 -23.40 -11.46 -2.58
N GLU A 209 -23.16 -12.69 -2.12
CA GLU A 209 -21.82 -13.29 -1.96
C GLU A 209 -21.01 -13.23 -3.29
N GLU A 210 -21.73 -13.21 -4.42
CA GLU A 210 -21.16 -13.01 -5.75
C GLU A 210 -20.65 -11.57 -5.97
N LEU A 211 -21.34 -10.56 -5.46
CA LEU A 211 -20.97 -9.15 -5.57
C LEU A 211 -19.76 -8.83 -4.68
N LEU A 212 -19.69 -9.39 -3.48
CA LEU A 212 -18.54 -9.25 -2.58
C LEU A 212 -17.28 -10.00 -3.05
N SER A 213 -17.47 -11.18 -3.63
CA SER A 213 -16.36 -11.97 -4.19
C SER A 213 -15.81 -11.36 -5.49
N LYS A 214 -16.64 -10.68 -6.28
CA LYS A 214 -16.23 -9.99 -7.51
C LYS A 214 -15.56 -8.62 -7.26
N ASN A 215 -16.04 -7.80 -6.32
CA ASN A 215 -15.64 -6.38 -6.21
C ASN A 215 -14.36 -6.10 -5.40
N HIS A 216 -13.32 -6.93 -5.55
CA HIS A 216 -11.97 -6.67 -5.01
C HIS A 216 -11.85 -5.98 -3.58
N SER A 217 -12.67 -6.35 -2.58
CA SER A 217 -12.50 -6.03 -1.14
C SER A 217 -11.05 -6.04 -0.68
N SER A 218 -10.64 -4.89 -0.16
CA SER A 218 -9.32 -4.59 0.35
C SER A 218 -9.46 -3.92 1.72
N THR A 219 -8.37 -3.93 2.48
CA THR A 219 -8.28 -3.05 3.64
C THR A 219 -8.16 -1.61 3.14
N ILE A 220 -9.07 -0.73 3.56
CA ILE A 220 -9.05 0.70 3.24
C ILE A 220 -8.70 1.47 4.51
N LEU A 221 -7.59 2.20 4.48
CA LEU A 221 -7.13 3.05 5.57
C LEU A 221 -7.00 4.50 5.10
N ASN A 222 -7.51 5.43 5.91
CA ASN A 222 -7.10 6.83 5.86
C ASN A 222 -6.11 7.11 6.98
N MET A 223 -4.83 7.32 6.63
CA MET A 223 -3.74 7.57 7.55
C MET A 223 -3.48 9.07 7.69
N GLN A 224 -3.73 9.60 8.88
CA GLN A 224 -3.35 10.96 9.27
C GLN A 224 -1.89 10.98 9.73
N LEU A 225 -1.09 11.83 9.09
CA LEU A 225 0.36 11.93 9.26
C LEU A 225 0.76 13.33 9.73
N ALA A 226 1.55 13.39 10.80
CA ALA A 226 2.00 14.64 11.38
C ALA A 226 3.40 15.05 10.92
N SER A 227 3.57 16.32 10.55
CA SER A 227 4.90 16.92 10.35
C SER A 227 5.59 17.26 11.68
N SER A 228 4.82 17.46 12.74
CA SER A 228 5.29 17.59 14.14
C SER A 228 4.13 17.31 15.10
N THR A 229 4.40 17.12 16.39
CA THR A 229 3.37 16.94 17.42
C THR A 229 2.42 18.14 17.57
N LEU A 230 2.82 19.33 17.10
CA LEU A 230 1.97 20.53 17.06
C LEU A 230 1.10 20.63 15.79
N ARG A 231 1.31 19.71 14.83
CA ARG A 231 0.65 19.68 13.52
C ARG A 231 0.23 18.24 13.19
N PRO A 232 -0.74 17.68 13.93
CA PRO A 232 -1.08 16.26 13.85
C PRO A 232 -1.74 15.82 12.53
N ASP A 233 -2.38 16.75 11.80
CA ASP A 233 -3.05 16.51 10.51
C ASP A 233 -2.35 17.31 9.41
N SER A 234 -1.08 16.99 9.12
CA SER A 234 -0.32 17.66 8.06
C SER A 234 -0.53 17.02 6.68
N CYS A 235 -0.95 15.76 6.65
CA CYS A 235 -1.26 14.99 5.45
C CYS A 235 -2.21 13.85 5.82
N ARG A 236 -3.23 13.62 5.01
CA ARG A 236 -4.08 12.41 5.02
C ARG A 236 -3.76 11.55 3.81
N PHE A 237 -3.32 10.32 4.05
CA PHE A 237 -3.02 9.33 3.02
C PHE A 237 -4.10 8.27 2.98
N LEU A 238 -4.89 8.25 1.91
CA LEU A 238 -5.92 7.26 1.65
C LEU A 238 -5.38 6.17 0.73
N THR A 239 -5.39 4.93 1.21
CA THR A 239 -5.06 3.73 0.43
C THR A 239 -6.20 2.72 0.54
N GLY A 240 -6.53 2.08 -0.57
CA GLY A 240 -7.65 1.16 -0.65
C GLY A 240 -7.38 -0.13 -1.40
N GLY A 241 -6.12 -0.45 -1.71
CA GLY A 241 -5.74 -1.59 -2.56
C GLY A 241 -6.58 -1.64 -3.83
N ASP A 242 -7.11 -2.82 -4.13
CA ASP A 242 -7.95 -3.05 -5.31
C ASP A 242 -9.44 -2.86 -5.09
N ALA A 243 -9.88 -2.17 -4.02
CA ALA A 243 -11.31 -1.96 -3.77
C ALA A 243 -12.03 -1.39 -5.00
N GLU A 244 -13.03 -2.13 -5.49
CA GLU A 244 -13.83 -1.76 -6.67
C GLU A 244 -15.12 -1.02 -6.28
N VAL A 245 -15.85 -0.59 -7.31
CA VAL A 245 -16.99 0.32 -7.26
C VAL A 245 -17.97 0.00 -6.15
N ALA A 246 -18.38 -1.27 -5.98
CA ALA A 246 -19.35 -1.62 -4.95
C ALA A 246 -18.84 -1.37 -3.53
N ILE A 247 -17.53 -1.54 -3.29
CA ILE A 247 -16.92 -1.27 -1.99
C ILE A 247 -16.92 0.24 -1.73
N TRP A 248 -16.55 1.04 -2.73
CA TRP A 248 -16.56 2.51 -2.59
C TRP A 248 -17.98 3.07 -2.40
N GLU A 249 -18.99 2.52 -3.06
CA GLU A 249 -20.39 2.89 -2.83
C GLU A 249 -20.84 2.57 -1.39
N ARG A 250 -20.45 1.42 -0.83
CA ARG A 250 -20.76 1.07 0.57
C ARG A 250 -20.04 1.97 1.57
N VAL A 251 -18.76 2.26 1.32
CA VAL A 251 -17.98 3.21 2.11
C VAL A 251 -18.62 4.59 2.06
N TRP A 252 -19.08 5.02 0.87
CA TRP A 252 -19.82 6.27 0.73
C TRP A 252 -21.13 6.27 1.50
N GLU A 253 -21.95 5.22 1.36
CA GLU A 253 -23.24 5.14 2.05
C GLU A 253 -23.09 5.31 3.57
N ARG A 254 -22.07 4.67 4.15
CA ARG A 254 -21.75 4.78 5.58
C ARG A 254 -21.29 6.18 6.00
N HIS A 255 -20.66 6.94 5.10
CA HIS A 255 -19.94 8.16 5.43
C HIS A 255 -20.41 9.42 4.68
N LYS A 256 -21.46 9.36 3.86
CA LYS A 256 -21.98 10.50 3.08
C LYS A 256 -22.44 11.68 3.94
N HIS A 257 -22.78 11.44 5.20
CA HIS A 257 -23.12 12.47 6.19
C HIS A 257 -21.91 12.98 6.99
N THR A 258 -20.75 12.34 6.86
CA THR A 258 -19.47 12.71 7.47
C THR A 258 -18.31 12.51 6.47
N PRO A 259 -18.37 13.11 5.27
CA PRO A 259 -17.46 12.75 4.17
C PRO A 259 -16.00 13.12 4.42
N ASP A 260 -15.72 14.00 5.41
CA ASP A 260 -14.36 14.37 5.83
C ASP A 260 -13.49 13.17 6.23
N VAL A 261 -14.09 12.06 6.68
CA VAL A 261 -13.33 10.83 7.01
C VAL A 261 -12.66 10.19 5.79
N LEU A 262 -13.14 10.50 4.59
CA LEU A 262 -12.57 10.07 3.31
C LEU A 262 -11.65 11.14 2.71
N ALA A 263 -11.55 12.32 3.34
CA ALA A 263 -10.75 13.42 2.80
C ALA A 263 -9.26 13.07 2.81
N TYR A 264 -8.56 13.42 1.72
CA TYR A 264 -7.16 13.08 1.52
C TYR A 264 -6.33 14.23 0.94
N ASP A 265 -5.05 14.26 1.34
CA ASP A 265 -4.00 15.02 0.66
C ASP A 265 -3.24 14.14 -0.34
N VAL A 266 -3.22 12.83 -0.12
CA VAL A 266 -2.65 11.83 -1.05
C VAL A 266 -3.60 10.64 -1.13
N LEU A 267 -4.06 10.32 -2.34
CA LEU A 267 -4.80 9.09 -2.65
C LEU A 267 -3.90 8.17 -3.48
N GLN A 268 -3.71 6.93 -3.03
CA GLN A 268 -3.26 5.86 -3.92
C GLN A 268 -4.47 5.41 -4.74
N ALA A 269 -4.44 5.66 -6.06
CA ALA A 269 -5.58 5.40 -6.92
C ALA A 269 -5.95 3.90 -6.85
N PRO A 270 -7.16 3.54 -6.38
CA PRO A 270 -7.53 2.15 -6.18
C PRO A 270 -7.39 1.32 -7.46
N HIS A 271 -7.02 0.06 -7.27
CA HIS A 271 -6.86 -0.93 -8.34
C HIS A 271 -5.99 -0.41 -9.48
N HIS A 272 -4.86 0.22 -9.12
CA HIS A 272 -3.88 0.78 -10.05
C HIS A 272 -4.48 1.77 -11.06
N CYS A 273 -5.45 2.58 -10.64
CA CYS A 273 -6.26 3.45 -11.52
C CYS A 273 -7.16 2.67 -12.49
N SER A 274 -7.80 1.61 -12.01
CA SER A 274 -8.81 0.85 -12.77
C SER A 274 -10.10 1.65 -12.93
N TRP A 275 -10.79 1.46 -14.07
CA TRP A 275 -12.16 1.93 -14.25
C TRP A 275 -13.14 1.27 -13.29
N HIS A 276 -12.89 0.03 -12.90
CA HIS A 276 -13.72 -0.72 -11.96
C HIS A 276 -13.72 -0.15 -10.54
N SER A 277 -12.82 0.79 -10.21
CA SER A 277 -12.92 1.58 -8.97
C SER A 277 -14.04 2.64 -9.01
N LEU A 278 -14.48 3.03 -10.20
CA LEU A 278 -15.41 4.14 -10.46
C LEU A 278 -16.67 3.72 -11.21
N SER A 279 -16.78 2.46 -11.64
CA SER A 279 -17.85 2.03 -12.55
C SER A 279 -18.06 0.51 -12.54
N TYR A 280 -19.31 0.09 -12.71
CA TYR A 280 -19.66 -1.32 -13.00
C TYR A 280 -19.49 -1.67 -14.48
N ASP A 281 -19.53 -0.68 -15.36
CA ASP A 281 -19.34 -0.86 -16.80
C ASP A 281 -17.89 -1.25 -17.12
N SER A 282 -17.71 -2.07 -18.15
CA SER A 282 -16.39 -2.45 -18.67
C SER A 282 -15.88 -1.41 -19.68
N TRP A 283 -14.70 -0.82 -19.40
CA TRP A 283 -14.07 0.15 -20.31
C TRP A 283 -13.75 -0.46 -21.68
N SER A 284 -13.21 -1.68 -21.71
CA SER A 284 -12.83 -2.35 -22.96
C SER A 284 -14.03 -2.74 -23.84
N GLN A 285 -15.23 -2.84 -23.27
CA GLN A 285 -16.44 -3.17 -24.01
C GLN A 285 -17.25 -1.93 -24.43
N LEU A 286 -17.40 -0.95 -23.54
CA LEU A 286 -18.27 0.22 -23.76
C LEU A 286 -17.50 1.48 -24.17
N GLY A 287 -16.19 1.57 -23.90
CA GLY A 287 -15.42 2.78 -24.12
C GLY A 287 -16.09 4.00 -23.49
N GLU A 288 -16.22 5.09 -24.25
CA GLU A 288 -16.82 6.35 -23.78
C GLU A 288 -18.32 6.25 -23.43
N GLU A 289 -19.00 5.15 -23.78
CA GLU A 289 -20.38 4.91 -23.33
C GLU A 289 -20.45 4.43 -21.86
N ALA A 290 -19.31 4.01 -21.29
CA ALA A 290 -19.21 3.57 -19.90
C ALA A 290 -19.53 4.72 -18.93
N LYS A 291 -20.32 4.42 -17.89
CA LYS A 291 -20.85 5.40 -16.95
C LYS A 291 -20.16 5.34 -15.62
N VAL A 292 -19.81 6.51 -15.11
CA VAL A 292 -19.31 6.65 -13.74
C VAL A 292 -20.43 6.35 -12.75
N ALA A 293 -20.11 5.55 -11.72
CA ALA A 293 -20.93 5.36 -10.54
C ALA A 293 -20.83 6.61 -9.62
N PRO A 294 -21.93 7.38 -9.44
CA PRO A 294 -21.86 8.65 -8.73
C PRO A 294 -21.38 8.54 -7.29
N ASP A 295 -21.77 7.49 -6.58
CA ASP A 295 -21.46 7.30 -5.16
C ASP A 295 -20.00 6.87 -4.95
N ALA A 296 -19.46 5.96 -5.76
CA ALA A 296 -18.04 5.63 -5.75
C ALA A 296 -17.17 6.86 -6.09
N ARG A 297 -17.58 7.62 -7.10
CA ARG A 297 -16.91 8.87 -7.46
C ARG A 297 -16.99 9.91 -6.34
N ALA A 298 -18.12 10.00 -5.63
CA ALA A 298 -18.27 10.89 -4.48
C ALA A 298 -17.35 10.47 -3.32
N ALA A 299 -17.22 9.17 -3.06
CA ALA A 299 -16.29 8.63 -2.07
C ALA A 299 -14.84 9.03 -2.36
N LEU A 300 -14.40 8.82 -3.61
CA LEU A 300 -13.04 9.10 -4.08
C LEU A 300 -12.81 10.59 -4.40
N GLY A 301 -13.88 11.38 -4.44
CA GLY A 301 -13.89 12.80 -4.75
C GLY A 301 -13.52 13.73 -3.60
N GLN A 302 -13.16 13.21 -2.42
CA GLN A 302 -12.89 14.00 -1.21
C GLN A 302 -11.46 14.59 -1.18
N ALA A 303 -10.97 15.11 -2.31
CA ALA A 303 -9.64 15.70 -2.42
C ALA A 303 -9.53 17.02 -1.62
N ARG A 304 -8.51 17.14 -0.77
CA ARG A 304 -8.14 18.42 -0.12
C ARG A 304 -7.39 19.32 -1.10
N PHE A 305 -7.33 20.61 -0.80
CA PHE A 305 -6.60 21.58 -1.62
C PHE A 305 -5.13 21.17 -1.82
N GLY A 306 -4.67 21.11 -3.07
CA GLY A 306 -3.33 20.70 -3.43
C GLY A 306 -3.07 19.18 -3.37
N ALA A 307 -4.13 18.36 -3.28
CA ALA A 307 -4.00 16.91 -3.16
C ALA A 307 -3.27 16.26 -4.34
N PHE A 308 -2.73 15.07 -4.09
CA PHE A 308 -2.15 14.18 -5.09
C PHE A 308 -3.01 12.93 -5.24
N VAL A 309 -3.25 12.51 -6.49
CA VAL A 309 -3.68 11.13 -6.78
C VAL A 309 -2.51 10.43 -7.46
N VAL A 310 -2.07 9.31 -6.89
CA VAL A 310 -0.93 8.53 -7.38
C VAL A 310 -1.42 7.17 -7.88
N ALA A 311 -1.31 6.94 -9.18
CA ALA A 311 -1.48 5.62 -9.77
C ALA A 311 -0.18 4.82 -9.62
N SER A 312 -0.22 3.74 -8.84
CA SER A 312 0.84 2.74 -8.86
C SER A 312 0.58 1.78 -10.02
N SER A 313 1.12 2.12 -11.18
CA SER A 313 0.82 1.40 -12.42
C SER A 313 1.97 1.48 -13.42
N LYS A 314 1.88 0.68 -14.49
CA LYS A 314 2.58 0.95 -15.75
C LYS A 314 2.13 2.31 -16.35
N PRO A 315 2.84 2.88 -17.34
CA PRO A 315 2.37 4.09 -18.03
C PRO A 315 0.93 3.97 -18.52
N ILE A 316 0.14 5.02 -18.33
CA ILE A 316 -1.28 5.04 -18.69
C ILE A 316 -1.40 5.50 -20.14
N LYS A 317 -1.84 4.60 -21.01
CA LYS A 317 -2.01 4.83 -22.44
C LYS A 317 -3.47 5.13 -22.77
N ASP A 318 -3.69 5.82 -23.88
CA ASP A 318 -5.03 6.03 -24.44
C ASP A 318 -5.44 4.80 -25.25
N ASP A 319 -5.71 3.70 -24.56
CA ASP A 319 -6.13 2.42 -25.11
C ASP A 319 -7.29 1.81 -24.28
N ASP A 320 -7.67 0.58 -24.61
CA ASP A 320 -8.75 -0.18 -23.98
C ASP A 320 -8.28 -0.97 -22.74
N ALA A 321 -7.03 -0.76 -22.29
CA ALA A 321 -6.50 -1.47 -21.13
C ALA A 321 -7.19 -1.01 -19.83
N ASP A 322 -7.40 -1.97 -18.94
CA ASP A 322 -7.86 -1.74 -17.58
C ASP A 322 -7.41 -2.91 -16.69
N PRO A 323 -6.59 -2.69 -15.65
CA PRO A 323 -5.88 -1.45 -15.29
C PRO A 323 -4.50 -1.25 -15.98
N PRO A 324 -3.96 -0.02 -16.00
CA PRO A 324 -4.62 1.24 -15.64
C PRO A 324 -5.52 1.71 -16.78
N CYS A 325 -6.62 2.39 -16.46
CA CYS A 325 -7.57 2.90 -17.43
C CYS A 325 -7.39 4.41 -17.69
N ILE A 326 -7.38 4.82 -18.96
CA ILE A 326 -7.32 6.24 -19.35
C ILE A 326 -8.55 7.03 -18.90
N ARG A 327 -9.74 6.43 -18.95
CA ARG A 327 -10.98 7.08 -18.51
C ARG A 327 -10.97 7.34 -17.01
N ALA A 328 -10.49 6.38 -16.21
CA ALA A 328 -10.31 6.56 -14.78
C ALA A 328 -9.31 7.69 -14.47
N LYS A 329 -8.17 7.75 -15.18
CA LYS A 329 -7.21 8.86 -15.06
C LYS A 329 -7.88 10.22 -15.31
N ARG A 330 -8.71 10.34 -16.36
CA ARG A 330 -9.45 11.58 -16.67
C ARG A 330 -10.42 11.95 -15.54
N GLU A 331 -11.11 11.00 -14.94
CA GLU A 331 -11.99 11.26 -13.78
C GLU A 331 -11.22 11.74 -12.54
N TYR A 332 -10.09 11.11 -12.21
CA TYR A 332 -9.24 11.59 -11.11
C TYR A 332 -8.67 12.99 -11.38
N GLN A 333 -8.31 13.30 -12.63
CA GLN A 333 -7.89 14.64 -13.03
C GLN A 333 -9.03 15.67 -12.88
N ASP A 334 -10.26 15.30 -13.22
CA ASP A 334 -11.43 16.16 -13.02
C ASP A 334 -11.68 16.44 -11.52
N ILE A 335 -11.65 15.40 -10.68
CA ILE A 335 -11.72 15.53 -9.21
C ILE A 335 -10.65 16.52 -8.71
N LEU A 336 -9.40 16.35 -9.15
CA LEU A 336 -8.27 17.17 -8.71
C LEU A 336 -8.32 18.61 -9.23
N SER A 337 -8.96 18.86 -10.38
CA SER A 337 -9.06 20.21 -10.95
C SER A 337 -9.73 21.18 -9.98
N SER A 338 -10.78 20.72 -9.29
CA SER A 338 -11.51 21.49 -8.27
C SER A 338 -10.69 21.74 -7.01
N ALA A 339 -9.70 20.88 -6.74
CA ALA A 339 -8.83 20.95 -5.57
C ALA A 339 -7.46 21.60 -5.85
N SER A 340 -7.18 22.09 -7.07
CA SER A 340 -5.82 22.50 -7.49
C SER A 340 -4.77 21.40 -7.26
N GLY A 341 -5.18 20.14 -7.42
CA GLY A 341 -4.34 18.98 -7.19
C GLY A 341 -3.58 18.49 -8.42
N MET A 342 -2.86 17.37 -8.27
CA MET A 342 -2.02 16.80 -9.31
C MET A 342 -2.14 15.27 -9.40
N PHE A 343 -2.35 14.76 -10.61
CA PHE A 343 -2.31 13.33 -10.89
C PHE A 343 -0.87 12.89 -11.22
N LEU A 344 -0.45 11.78 -10.66
CA LEU A 344 0.90 11.21 -10.81
C LEU A 344 0.81 9.71 -11.11
N CYS A 345 1.76 9.18 -11.88
CA CYS A 345 1.88 7.75 -12.18
C CYS A 345 3.31 7.28 -11.90
N THR A 346 3.47 6.19 -11.15
CA THR A 346 4.79 5.65 -10.79
C THR A 346 5.55 5.16 -12.03
N GLY A 347 4.86 4.51 -12.98
CA GLY A 347 5.43 4.09 -14.25
C GLY A 347 5.80 5.21 -15.21
N GLU A 348 5.37 6.46 -14.95
CA GLU A 348 5.74 7.65 -15.74
C GLU A 348 6.78 8.53 -15.03
N HIS A 349 7.03 8.30 -13.74
CA HIS A 349 7.87 9.15 -12.91
C HIS A 349 9.30 8.60 -12.75
N PRO A 350 10.36 9.42 -12.91
CA PRO A 350 10.36 10.73 -13.53
C PRO A 350 10.23 10.65 -15.05
N LYS A 351 10.52 9.48 -15.63
CA LYS A 351 10.43 9.18 -17.05
C LYS A 351 9.97 7.74 -17.22
N SER A 352 9.15 7.47 -18.22
CA SER A 352 8.56 6.15 -18.46
C SER A 352 9.55 5.03 -18.83
N TRP A 353 10.75 5.39 -19.30
CA TRP A 353 11.80 4.43 -19.66
C TRP A 353 12.83 4.19 -18.54
N ALA A 354 12.78 4.97 -17.47
CA ALA A 354 13.61 4.80 -16.27
C ALA A 354 12.85 5.34 -15.06
N PRO A 355 11.79 4.62 -14.63
CA PRO A 355 11.01 5.08 -13.51
C PRO A 355 11.82 4.98 -12.20
N GLU A 356 11.54 5.88 -11.26
CA GLU A 356 12.18 5.93 -9.93
C GLU A 356 11.08 6.06 -8.85
N PRO A 357 11.37 5.72 -7.57
CA PRO A 357 10.43 5.93 -6.47
C PRO A 357 9.93 7.37 -6.41
N LEU A 358 8.60 7.51 -6.38
CA LEU A 358 7.93 8.79 -6.25
C LEU A 358 7.79 9.14 -4.78
N GLU A 359 8.46 10.21 -4.34
CA GLU A 359 8.48 10.64 -2.94
C GLU A 359 7.62 11.88 -2.71
N ILE A 360 6.68 11.79 -1.77
CA ILE A 360 5.91 12.90 -1.22
C ILE A 360 6.43 13.19 0.20
N GLU A 361 6.98 14.38 0.42
CA GLU A 361 7.41 14.86 1.73
C GLU A 361 6.26 15.58 2.45
N ILE A 362 6.12 15.33 3.75
CA ILE A 362 5.07 15.93 4.58
C ILE A 362 5.70 17.04 5.42
N THR A 363 5.31 18.27 5.12
CA THR A 363 5.82 19.48 5.77
C THR A 363 4.73 20.15 6.61
N ALA A 364 5.09 21.16 7.41
CA ALA A 364 4.11 21.97 8.12
C ALA A 364 3.15 22.76 7.20
N ALA A 365 3.49 22.85 5.90
CA ALA A 365 2.68 23.45 4.85
C ALA A 365 1.90 22.43 4.02
N GLY A 366 1.90 21.14 4.40
CA GLY A 366 1.23 20.06 3.68
C GLY A 366 2.18 19.14 2.92
N ALA A 367 1.57 18.24 2.15
CA ALA A 367 2.25 17.30 1.25
C ALA A 367 2.94 18.03 0.09
N ARG A 368 4.18 17.62 -0.24
CA ARG A 368 4.97 18.18 -1.35
C ARG A 368 5.70 17.07 -2.08
N LYS A 369 5.55 17.01 -3.40
CA LYS A 369 6.36 16.11 -4.24
C LYS A 369 7.84 16.51 -4.19
N LYS A 370 8.72 15.59 -3.84
CA LYS A 370 10.17 15.79 -3.93
C LYS A 370 10.63 15.77 -5.40
N ALA A 371 11.64 16.57 -5.70
CA ALA A 371 12.32 16.50 -6.98
C ALA A 371 13.05 15.14 -7.11
N ALA A 372 13.00 14.55 -8.30
CA ALA A 372 13.74 13.32 -8.58
C ALA A 372 15.26 13.55 -8.39
N ARG A 373 15.97 12.52 -7.93
CA ARG A 373 17.43 12.62 -7.76
C ARG A 373 18.07 12.68 -9.14
N SER A 374 18.86 13.71 -9.43
CA SER A 374 19.63 13.74 -10.67
C SER A 374 20.74 12.69 -10.61
N SER A 375 20.55 11.55 -11.26
CA SER A 375 21.64 10.60 -11.49
C SER A 375 22.59 11.19 -12.54
N ALA A 376 23.77 11.65 -12.09
CA ALA A 376 24.87 11.94 -13.00
C ALA A 376 25.33 10.58 -13.57
N VAL A 377 24.97 10.29 -14.81
CA VAL A 377 25.47 9.09 -15.51
C VAL A 377 26.98 9.27 -15.69
N ALA A 378 27.77 8.56 -14.88
CA ALA A 378 29.21 8.44 -15.12
C ALA A 378 29.39 7.56 -16.36
N SER A 379 29.56 8.17 -17.53
CA SER A 379 29.93 7.47 -18.75
C SER A 379 31.32 6.87 -18.58
N VAL A 380 31.41 5.56 -18.32
CA VAL A 380 32.67 4.82 -18.41
C VAL A 380 32.94 4.62 -19.90
N ALA A 381 33.64 5.57 -20.52
CA ALA A 381 34.21 5.36 -21.84
C ALA A 381 35.35 4.34 -21.69
N ALA A 382 35.11 3.11 -22.17
CA ALA A 382 36.15 2.10 -22.31
C ALA A 382 37.19 2.61 -23.32
N ALA A 383 38.34 3.05 -22.83
CA ALA A 383 39.50 3.32 -23.66
C ALA A 383 40.02 1.98 -24.20
N ALA A 384 39.87 1.75 -25.50
CA ALA A 384 40.51 0.63 -26.18
C ALA A 384 42.03 0.74 -26.02
N ALA A 385 42.66 -0.30 -25.47
CA ALA A 385 44.10 -0.41 -25.40
C ALA A 385 44.72 -0.44 -26.81
N PRO A 386 45.83 0.27 -27.08
CA PRO A 386 46.52 0.17 -28.37
C PRO A 386 47.09 -1.25 -28.52
N ARG A 387 46.82 -1.88 -29.66
CA ARG A 387 47.51 -3.11 -30.06
C ARG A 387 48.99 -2.81 -30.30
N ALA A 388 49.85 -3.64 -29.72
CA ALA A 388 51.29 -3.61 -29.91
C ALA A 388 51.66 -3.75 -31.40
N GLY A 389 52.67 -2.98 -31.81
CA GLY A 389 53.42 -3.12 -33.05
C GLY A 389 54.91 -3.14 -32.74
#